data_AF-A0A7V9VJU7-F1
#
_entry.id   AF-A0A7V9VJU7-F1
#
_cell.length_a   1.000
_cell.length_b   1.000
_cell.length_c   1.000
_cell.angle_alpha   90.00
_cell.angle_beta   90.00
_cell.angle_gamma   90.00
#
_symmetry.space_group_name_H-M   'P 1'
#
loop_
_entity.id
_entity.type
_entity.pdbx_description
1 polymer ?
#
loop_
_entity_poly.entity_id
_entity_poly.type
_entity_poly.pdbx_seq_one_letter_code
_entity_poly.pdbx_strand_id
1 'polypeptide(L)'
;MPGPISASPCRRHLFRVGTTRRSGPVRSSSTRGVYYWFYTALTHREAAQRIGLATSTDLIRWTRHLGNPLLEANPQWYESADKSADGHVAFRDPWVIPDPAGSGWLMYITARAKDGPMDERGVIGLARSDDLIRWTLDGPITAPGDFAELEVPQYLLTDGRHYLLFCTGKPSRRRLADPSATPWIGTHYLTSDRAEGPWTLAPDPPMAADTEGQWYAGRVVKDDGRLLFLAWRRSRDNRFVGGLSAPVEIDVDEHGQLSVGLDDL
;
A
#
# COMPACT_ATOMS: atom_id res chain seq x y z
N MET A 1 22.95 -29.22 7.57
CA MET A 1 23.38 -28.01 6.84
C MET A 1 22.14 -27.22 6.48
N PRO A 2 21.71 -26.22 7.29
CA PRO A 2 20.54 -25.43 6.95
C PRO A 2 20.92 -24.40 5.86
N GLY A 3 20.11 -24.35 4.80
CA GLY A 3 20.32 -23.48 3.64
C GLY A 3 20.17 -21.98 3.95
N PRO A 4 20.57 -21.10 3.01
CA PRO A 4 20.55 -19.67 3.25
C PRO A 4 19.11 -19.15 3.32
N ILE A 5 18.79 -18.51 4.44
CA ILE A 5 17.59 -17.68 4.60
C ILE A 5 17.73 -16.51 3.62
N SER A 6 16.87 -16.49 2.60
CA SER A 6 16.75 -15.37 1.66
C SER A 6 16.26 -14.15 2.43
N ALA A 7 17.17 -13.23 2.74
CA ALA A 7 16.85 -11.95 3.35
C ALA A 7 16.10 -11.08 2.33
N SER A 8 14.82 -10.84 2.56
CA SER A 8 14.05 -9.83 1.83
C SER A 8 14.72 -8.46 2.00
N PRO A 9 15.04 -7.73 0.91
CA PRO A 9 15.62 -6.42 1.02
C PRO A 9 14.54 -5.42 1.44
N CYS A 10 14.36 -5.25 2.75
CA CYS A 10 13.64 -4.12 3.32
C CYS A 10 14.43 -2.84 3.01
N ARG A 11 14.08 -2.11 1.95
CA ARG A 11 14.71 -0.82 1.63
C ARG A 11 13.72 0.19 1.06
N ARG A 12 13.26 1.05 1.98
CA ARG A 12 12.81 2.45 1.78
C ARG A 12 11.78 2.66 0.66
N HIS A 13 10.51 2.50 1.02
CA HIS A 13 9.40 2.96 0.21
C HIS A 13 9.29 4.50 0.22
N LEU A 14 9.28 5.09 -0.97
CA LEU A 14 9.09 6.52 -1.23
C LEU A 14 7.61 6.77 -1.56
N PHE A 15 6.86 7.50 -0.74
CA PHE A 15 5.46 7.85 -1.05
C PHE A 15 5.09 9.31 -0.80
N ARG A 16 4.00 9.69 -1.49
CA ARG A 16 3.55 11.00 -1.95
C ARG A 16 3.74 12.17 -0.97
N VAL A 17 4.35 13.21 -1.55
CA VAL A 17 4.42 14.57 -1.05
C VAL A 17 3.05 15.25 -1.21
N GLY A 18 2.33 15.48 -0.12
CA GLY A 18 1.16 16.38 -0.11
C GLY A 18 1.60 17.84 -0.01
N THR A 19 1.11 18.72 -0.89
CA THR A 19 1.15 20.16 -0.69
C THR A 19 -0.19 20.60 -0.09
N THR A 20 -0.19 21.21 1.09
CA THR A 20 -1.38 21.91 1.58
C THR A 20 -1.40 23.32 1.02
N ARG A 21 -2.28 23.63 0.06
CA ARG A 21 -2.75 25.01 -0.17
C ARG A 21 -3.94 25.27 0.75
N ARG A 22 -3.85 26.27 1.61
CA ARG A 22 -5.07 26.92 2.14
C ARG A 22 -5.61 27.82 1.03
N SER A 23 -6.82 27.51 0.55
CA SER A 23 -7.76 28.35 -0.24
C SER A 23 -7.34 28.96 -1.59
N GLY A 24 -8.18 28.73 -2.62
CA GLY A 24 -8.51 29.67 -3.70
C GLY A 24 -7.51 29.85 -4.87
N PRO A 25 -7.97 30.31 -6.06
CA PRO A 25 -7.15 30.38 -7.25
C PRO A 25 -6.28 31.64 -7.21
N VAL A 26 -4.98 31.47 -7.00
CA VAL A 26 -3.99 32.53 -7.26
C VAL A 26 -2.77 31.93 -7.96
N ARG A 27 -2.46 32.52 -9.12
CA ARG A 27 -1.23 32.32 -9.90
C ARG A 27 -0.04 32.93 -9.15
N SER A 28 1.07 32.21 -9.18
CA SER A 28 2.45 32.58 -8.84
C SER A 28 2.68 33.63 -7.72
N SER A 29 3.09 33.16 -6.54
CA SER A 29 4.20 33.77 -5.80
C SER A 29 4.79 32.71 -4.85
N SER A 30 6.11 32.75 -4.68
CA SER A 30 6.94 31.77 -3.98
C SER A 30 6.54 31.56 -2.52
N THR A 31 5.74 30.53 -2.25
CA THR A 31 5.50 30.04 -0.88
C THR A 31 6.05 28.61 -0.76
N ARG A 32 7.11 28.43 0.03
CA ARG A 32 7.62 27.10 0.37
C ARG A 32 6.58 26.41 1.26
N GLY A 33 5.77 25.53 0.68
CA GLY A 33 4.88 24.66 1.45
C GLY A 33 5.69 23.68 2.30
N VAL A 34 5.09 23.21 3.39
CA VAL A 34 5.61 22.06 4.15
C VAL A 34 5.14 20.79 3.46
N TYR A 35 6.08 19.90 3.20
CA TYR A 35 5.87 18.57 2.66
C TYR A 35 5.88 17.56 3.80
N TYR A 36 4.96 16.60 3.75
CA TYR A 36 4.81 15.54 4.75
C TYR A 36 5.23 14.20 4.14
N TRP A 37 6.04 13.43 4.87
CA TRP A 37 6.43 12.07 4.52
C TRP A 37 6.04 11.13 5.66
N PHE A 38 4.97 10.38 5.45
CA PHE A 38 4.60 9.27 6.31
C PHE A 38 5.39 8.03 5.93
N TYR A 39 6.00 7.37 6.90
CA TYR A 39 6.91 6.25 6.66
C TYR A 39 6.75 5.15 7.70
N THR A 40 7.10 3.93 7.31
CA THR A 40 7.20 2.79 8.22
C THR A 40 8.48 2.90 9.05
N ALA A 41 8.33 3.02 10.36
CA ALA A 41 9.41 2.90 11.32
C ALA A 41 9.51 1.44 11.79
N LEU A 42 10.72 0.90 11.74
CA LEU A 42 11.08 -0.40 12.29
C LEU A 42 12.38 -0.23 13.08
N THR A 43 12.47 -0.85 14.26
CA THR A 43 13.71 -0.87 15.03
C THR A 43 14.29 -2.28 15.01
N HIS A 44 15.61 -2.43 15.07
CA HIS A 44 16.23 -3.76 15.13
C HIS A 44 15.90 -4.53 16.41
N ARG A 45 15.37 -3.86 17.44
CA ARG A 45 15.05 -4.46 18.75
C ARG A 45 13.59 -4.90 18.86
N GLU A 46 12.71 -4.33 18.05
CA GLU A 46 11.28 -4.60 18.06
C GLU A 46 10.85 -4.95 16.64
N ALA A 47 10.34 -6.17 16.44
CA ALA A 47 9.76 -6.60 15.18
C ALA A 47 8.36 -6.01 14.93
N ALA A 48 8.01 -4.91 15.62
CA ALA A 48 6.76 -4.19 15.43
C ALA A 48 6.96 -2.99 14.50
N GLN A 49 6.19 -2.94 13.41
CA GLN A 49 6.15 -1.80 12.51
C GLN A 49 5.24 -0.72 13.07
N ARG A 50 5.61 0.54 12.83
CA ARG A 50 4.86 1.73 13.27
C ARG A 50 4.85 2.78 12.16
N ILE A 51 3.92 3.73 12.20
CA ILE A 51 3.90 4.85 11.26
C ILE A 51 4.52 6.09 11.90
N GLY A 52 5.54 6.64 11.26
CA GLY A 52 6.15 7.91 11.62
C GLY A 52 5.93 8.98 10.56
N LEU A 53 6.24 10.22 10.91
CA LEU A 53 6.19 11.39 10.05
C LEU A 53 7.55 12.10 10.01
N ALA A 54 7.94 12.58 8.84
CA ALA A 54 8.97 13.60 8.67
C ALA A 54 8.43 14.73 7.79
N THR A 55 8.94 15.94 8.01
CA THR A 55 8.56 17.13 7.22
C THR A 55 9.75 17.75 6.50
N SER A 56 9.50 18.37 5.36
CA SER A 56 10.51 19.08 4.57
C SER A 56 9.93 20.37 3.98
N THR A 57 10.79 21.35 3.67
CA THR A 57 10.42 22.53 2.89
C THR A 57 11.10 22.57 1.52
N ASP A 58 12.00 21.63 1.23
CA ASP A 58 12.83 21.60 0.02
C ASP A 58 12.89 20.22 -0.65
N LEU A 59 12.18 19.21 -0.11
CA LEU A 59 12.18 17.79 -0.53
C LEU A 59 13.52 17.06 -0.40
N ILE A 60 14.56 17.75 0.07
CA ILE A 60 15.93 17.24 0.19
C ILE A 60 16.24 16.96 1.67
N ARG A 61 15.94 17.92 2.54
CA ARG A 61 16.18 17.83 3.98
C ARG A 61 14.88 17.51 4.70
N TRP A 62 14.92 16.46 5.52
CA TRP A 62 13.75 15.95 6.22
C TRP A 62 14.00 15.95 7.73
N THR A 63 13.08 16.52 8.48
CA THR A 63 13.09 16.55 9.95
C THR A 63 12.02 15.61 10.46
N ARG A 64 12.39 14.61 11.27
CA ARG A 64 11.42 13.71 11.91
C ARG A 64 10.56 14.47 12.90
N HIS A 65 9.27 14.18 12.91
CA HIS A 65 8.34 14.72 13.89
C HIS A 65 8.72 14.23 15.30
N LEU A 66 8.69 15.14 16.28
CA LEU A 66 9.11 14.85 17.66
C LEU A 66 8.17 13.87 18.36
N GLY A 67 6.88 13.87 17.98
CA GLY A 67 5.89 12.93 18.52
C GLY A 67 5.84 11.58 17.83
N ASN A 68 6.87 11.20 17.06
CA ASN A 68 6.91 9.86 16.46
C ASN A 68 7.06 8.78 17.54
N PRO A 69 6.47 7.58 17.35
CA PRO A 69 5.58 7.19 16.25
C PRO A 69 4.18 7.84 16.36
N LEU A 70 3.52 8.09 15.23
CA LEU A 70 2.17 8.67 15.22
C LEU A 70 1.08 7.60 15.33
N LEU A 71 1.31 6.40 14.80
CA LEU A 71 0.37 5.28 14.88
C LEU A 71 1.11 3.97 15.08
N GLU A 72 0.47 3.07 15.82
CA GLU A 72 0.88 1.69 16.05
C GLU A 72 -0.33 0.76 15.86
N ALA A 73 -0.08 -0.52 15.58
CA ALA A 73 -1.14 -1.52 15.51
C ALA A 73 -1.86 -1.63 16.87
N ASN A 74 -3.16 -1.36 16.89
CA ASN A 74 -3.98 -1.54 18.09
C ASN A 74 -4.34 -3.04 18.24
N PRO A 75 -3.91 -3.73 19.33
CA PRO A 75 -4.15 -5.17 19.53
C PRO A 75 -5.64 -5.54 19.68
N GLN A 76 -6.51 -4.53 19.88
CA GLN A 76 -7.95 -4.72 19.85
C GLN A 76 -8.42 -5.28 18.49
N TRP A 77 -7.80 -4.82 17.39
CA TRP A 77 -8.19 -5.08 16.00
C TRP A 77 -7.12 -5.80 15.17
N TYR A 78 -5.85 -5.51 15.43
CA TYR A 78 -4.73 -5.97 14.63
C TYR A 78 -3.86 -6.97 15.40
N GLU A 79 -3.03 -7.68 14.68
CA GLU A 79 -2.04 -8.61 15.25
C GLU A 79 -1.12 -7.91 16.26
N SER A 80 -0.81 -8.62 17.33
CA SER A 80 0.16 -8.23 18.35
C SER A 80 1.36 -9.19 18.33
N ALA A 81 2.50 -8.74 18.88
CA ALA A 81 3.75 -9.50 18.82
C ALA A 81 3.65 -10.89 19.47
N ASP A 82 2.84 -11.05 20.51
CA ASP A 82 2.57 -12.33 21.20
C ASP A 82 1.72 -13.30 20.36
N LYS A 83 0.94 -12.79 19.41
CA LYS A 83 0.08 -13.58 18.50
C LYS A 83 0.69 -13.81 17.12
N SER A 84 1.82 -13.17 16.84
CA SER A 84 2.52 -13.28 15.57
C SER A 84 3.45 -14.49 15.55
N ALA A 85 3.20 -15.43 14.64
CA ALA A 85 3.99 -16.67 14.55
C ALA A 85 5.43 -16.42 14.08
N ASP A 86 5.67 -15.35 13.33
CA ASP A 86 7.01 -14.91 12.91
C ASP A 86 7.58 -13.81 13.83
N GLY A 87 6.84 -13.45 14.90
CA GLY A 87 7.19 -12.39 15.85
C GLY A 87 7.09 -10.98 15.28
N HIS A 88 6.66 -10.83 14.02
CA HIS A 88 6.59 -9.56 13.31
C HIS A 88 5.16 -9.01 13.29
N VAL A 89 4.99 -7.74 13.65
CA VAL A 89 3.69 -7.04 13.56
C VAL A 89 3.67 -6.19 12.31
N ALA A 90 2.88 -6.61 11.32
CA ALA A 90 2.66 -5.87 10.09
C ALA A 90 1.81 -4.63 10.35
N PHE A 91 2.39 -3.45 10.14
CA PHE A 91 1.70 -2.16 10.24
C PHE A 91 2.51 -1.08 9.51
N ARG A 92 2.36 -1.01 8.18
CA ARG A 92 3.30 -0.32 7.29
C ARG A 92 2.65 0.29 6.05
N ASP A 93 3.51 0.92 5.26
CA ASP A 93 3.24 1.42 3.91
C ASP A 93 2.06 2.40 3.86
N PRO A 94 2.11 3.49 4.65
CA PRO A 94 0.99 4.42 4.78
C PRO A 94 0.71 5.14 3.46
N TRP A 95 -0.55 5.14 3.03
CA TRP A 95 -1.02 5.91 1.88
C TRP A 95 -2.02 6.97 2.31
N VAL A 96 -1.63 8.23 2.23
CA VAL A 96 -2.43 9.37 2.71
C VAL A 96 -3.10 10.11 1.55
N ILE A 97 -4.40 10.39 1.69
CA ILE A 97 -5.18 11.20 0.77
C ILE A 97 -6.04 12.21 1.54
N PRO A 98 -6.41 13.36 0.94
CA PRO A 98 -7.57 14.11 1.42
C PRO A 98 -8.82 13.21 1.37
N ASP A 99 -9.69 13.32 2.38
CA ASP A 99 -10.95 12.59 2.36
C ASP A 99 -11.82 13.07 1.18
N PRO A 100 -12.16 12.20 0.20
CA PRO A 100 -12.97 12.60 -0.93
C PRO A 100 -14.43 12.89 -0.57
N ALA A 101 -14.92 12.43 0.60
CA ALA A 101 -16.29 12.65 1.05
C ALA A 101 -16.46 13.92 1.92
N GLY A 102 -15.37 14.60 2.29
CA GLY A 102 -15.47 15.73 3.23
C GLY A 102 -14.17 16.47 3.50
N SER A 103 -13.99 16.88 4.74
CA SER A 103 -12.78 17.54 5.23
C SER A 103 -11.86 16.54 5.94
N GLY A 104 -10.56 16.82 5.95
CA GLY A 104 -9.58 15.99 6.62
C GLY A 104 -8.90 15.00 5.68
N TRP A 105 -8.35 13.95 6.27
CA TRP A 105 -7.41 13.04 5.63
C TRP A 105 -7.68 11.59 6.02
N LEU A 106 -7.49 10.71 5.04
CA LEU A 106 -7.51 9.26 5.22
C LEU A 106 -6.09 8.70 5.04
N MET A 107 -5.73 7.70 5.83
CA MET A 107 -4.51 6.92 5.69
C MET A 107 -4.84 5.43 5.59
N TYR A 108 -4.50 4.79 4.48
CA TYR A 108 -4.57 3.35 4.29
C TYR A 108 -3.26 2.70 4.72
N ILE A 109 -3.33 1.58 5.42
CA ILE A 109 -2.17 0.96 6.08
C ILE A 109 -2.19 -0.54 5.81
N THR A 110 -1.08 -1.11 5.36
CA THR A 110 -0.88 -2.57 5.35
C THR A 110 -0.84 -3.07 6.78
N ALA A 111 -1.75 -3.97 7.13
CA ALA A 111 -1.80 -4.58 8.45
C ALA A 111 -2.16 -6.06 8.38
N ARG A 112 -2.14 -6.73 9.54
CA ARG A 112 -2.69 -8.08 9.72
C ARG A 112 -3.81 -8.05 10.75
N ALA A 113 -4.88 -8.80 10.48
CA ALA A 113 -5.97 -9.04 11.42
C ALA A 113 -5.45 -9.71 12.68
N LYS A 114 -6.13 -9.49 13.82
CA LYS A 114 -5.69 -10.02 15.11
C LYS A 114 -5.68 -11.55 15.25
N ASP A 115 -6.53 -12.24 14.49
CA ASP A 115 -6.79 -13.68 14.63
C ASP A 115 -6.92 -14.34 13.24
N GLY A 116 -6.83 -15.67 13.18
CA GLY A 116 -6.93 -16.47 11.95
C GLY A 116 -5.61 -17.14 11.53
N PRO A 117 -5.57 -17.93 10.43
CA PRO A 117 -4.33 -18.50 9.89
C PRO A 117 -3.38 -17.41 9.38
N MET A 118 -2.06 -17.61 9.54
CA MET A 118 -1.07 -16.57 9.25
C MET A 118 -1.03 -16.14 7.79
N ASP A 119 -1.23 -17.08 6.87
CA ASP A 119 -1.30 -16.83 5.43
C ASP A 119 -2.63 -16.21 4.98
N GLU A 120 -3.55 -15.94 5.91
CA GLU A 120 -4.86 -15.36 5.64
C GLU A 120 -5.07 -14.00 6.33
N ARG A 121 -4.15 -13.53 7.20
CA ARG A 121 -4.42 -12.36 8.06
C ARG A 121 -4.34 -11.01 7.35
N GLY A 122 -3.95 -10.93 6.09
CA GLY A 122 -3.71 -9.65 5.41
C GLY A 122 -4.96 -8.78 5.39
N VAL A 123 -4.84 -7.54 5.83
CA VAL A 123 -5.93 -6.54 5.80
C VAL A 123 -5.39 -5.14 5.54
N ILE A 124 -6.28 -4.22 5.14
CA ILE A 124 -6.00 -2.79 5.13
C ILE A 124 -6.64 -2.12 6.35
N GLY A 125 -5.81 -1.42 7.13
CA GLY A 125 -6.27 -0.49 8.17
C GLY A 125 -6.59 0.89 7.59
N LEU A 126 -7.47 1.62 8.27
CA LEU A 126 -7.83 3.01 7.94
C LEU A 126 -7.66 3.90 9.17
N ALA A 127 -6.90 4.99 9.01
CA ALA A 127 -6.82 6.06 10.00
C ALA A 127 -7.34 7.39 9.44
N ARG A 128 -7.87 8.24 10.31
CA ARG A 128 -8.43 9.57 9.97
C ARG A 128 -7.72 10.68 10.72
N SER A 129 -7.58 11.84 10.08
CA SER A 129 -6.99 13.03 10.70
C SER A 129 -7.55 14.32 10.12
N ASP A 130 -7.75 15.33 10.97
CA ASP A 130 -8.09 16.69 10.52
C ASP A 130 -6.86 17.54 10.21
N ASP A 131 -5.69 17.19 10.76
CA ASP A 131 -4.50 18.05 10.81
C ASP A 131 -3.20 17.38 10.33
N LEU A 132 -3.25 16.13 9.85
CA LEU A 132 -2.11 15.28 9.46
C LEU A 132 -1.17 14.86 10.61
N ILE A 133 -1.42 15.30 11.84
CA ILE A 133 -0.57 15.04 13.01
C ILE A 133 -1.25 14.08 13.97
N ARG A 134 -2.53 14.32 14.28
CA ARG A 134 -3.34 13.52 15.19
C ARG A 134 -4.20 12.57 14.36
N TRP A 135 -4.01 11.27 14.59
CA TRP A 135 -4.68 10.22 13.84
C TRP A 135 -5.57 9.38 14.75
N THR A 136 -6.79 9.11 14.30
CA THR A 136 -7.68 8.11 14.90
C THR A 136 -7.63 6.85 14.05
N LEU A 137 -7.26 5.72 14.66
CA LEU A 137 -7.18 4.41 14.00
C LEU A 137 -8.39 3.56 14.35
N ASP A 138 -9.10 3.10 13.33
CA ASP A 138 -10.22 2.17 13.46
C ASP A 138 -9.79 0.72 13.15
N GLY A 139 -10.76 -0.20 13.17
CA GLY A 139 -10.56 -1.57 12.70
C GLY A 139 -10.26 -1.66 11.19
N PRO A 140 -9.86 -2.85 10.70
CA PRO A 140 -9.59 -3.04 9.28
C PRO A 140 -10.84 -2.79 8.42
N ILE A 141 -10.62 -2.24 7.23
CA ILE A 141 -11.68 -1.95 6.24
C ILE A 141 -11.79 -3.02 5.15
N THR A 142 -10.98 -4.08 5.22
CA THR A 142 -11.05 -5.26 4.35
C THR A 142 -11.16 -6.53 5.20
N ALA A 143 -11.76 -7.57 4.64
CA ALA A 143 -11.80 -8.88 5.27
C ALA A 143 -10.45 -9.63 5.09
N PRO A 144 -9.99 -10.40 6.09
CA PRO A 144 -8.89 -11.36 5.91
C PRO A 144 -9.36 -12.60 5.14
N GLY A 145 -8.42 -13.39 4.59
CA GLY A 145 -8.72 -14.71 4.01
C GLY A 145 -7.83 -15.10 2.83
N ASP A 146 -7.63 -14.19 1.88
CA ASP A 146 -7.00 -14.53 0.60
C ASP A 146 -5.47 -14.43 0.62
N PHE A 147 -4.91 -13.62 1.51
CA PHE A 147 -3.50 -13.26 1.51
C PHE A 147 -2.97 -13.06 2.93
N ALA A 148 -1.67 -13.29 3.11
CA ALA A 148 -0.98 -13.02 4.37
C ALA A 148 -0.88 -11.51 4.65
N GLU A 149 -0.72 -10.71 3.59
CA GLU A 149 -0.50 -9.27 3.63
C GLU A 149 -1.07 -8.61 2.37
N LEU A 150 -1.62 -7.40 2.52
CA LEU A 150 -2.01 -6.52 1.41
C LEU A 150 -1.03 -5.35 1.42
N GLU A 151 0.12 -5.52 0.75
CA GLU A 151 1.25 -4.61 0.83
C GLU A 151 1.10 -3.37 -0.06
N VAL A 152 1.82 -2.29 0.28
CA VAL A 152 1.99 -1.12 -0.59
C VAL A 152 0.64 -0.53 -1.08
N PRO A 153 -0.32 -0.23 -0.18
CA PRO A 153 -1.65 0.19 -0.60
C PRO A 153 -1.61 1.48 -1.40
N GLN A 154 -2.49 1.58 -2.40
CA GLN A 154 -2.72 2.82 -3.13
C GLN A 154 -4.20 3.02 -3.41
N TYR A 155 -4.76 4.10 -2.89
CA TYR A 155 -6.09 4.55 -3.28
C TYR A 155 -6.05 5.28 -4.63
N LEU A 156 -6.97 4.92 -5.51
CA LEU A 156 -7.22 5.54 -6.81
C LEU A 156 -8.73 5.80 -6.97
N LEU A 157 -9.08 7.02 -7.40
CA LEU A 157 -10.42 7.38 -7.85
C LEU A 157 -10.35 7.70 -9.34
N THR A 158 -11.04 6.94 -10.18
CA THR A 158 -11.18 7.20 -11.61
C THR A 158 -12.57 6.81 -12.06
N ASP A 159 -13.15 7.59 -12.97
CA ASP A 159 -14.47 7.32 -13.56
C ASP A 159 -15.57 7.07 -12.54
N GLY A 160 -15.51 7.80 -11.42
CA GLY A 160 -16.47 7.69 -10.31
C GLY A 160 -16.34 6.41 -9.47
N ARG A 161 -15.39 5.51 -9.76
CA ARG A 161 -15.16 4.27 -9.01
C ARG A 161 -13.94 4.37 -8.09
N HIS A 162 -14.07 3.80 -6.90
CA HIS A 162 -12.99 3.72 -5.92
C HIS A 162 -12.22 2.42 -6.07
N TYR A 163 -10.90 2.52 -6.13
CA TYR A 163 -9.97 1.41 -6.20
C TYR A 163 -8.96 1.50 -5.06
N LEU A 164 -8.61 0.36 -4.50
CA LEU A 164 -7.55 0.23 -3.51
C LEU A 164 -6.60 -0.88 -3.97
N LEU A 165 -5.50 -0.46 -4.59
CA LEU A 165 -4.46 -1.37 -5.07
C LEU A 165 -3.63 -1.84 -3.89
N PHE A 166 -3.09 -3.05 -4.02
CA PHE A 166 -2.10 -3.62 -3.11
C PHE A 166 -1.25 -4.65 -3.87
N CYS A 167 -0.09 -5.01 -3.36
CA CYS A 167 0.65 -6.18 -3.85
C CYS A 167 0.72 -7.30 -2.82
N THR A 168 0.88 -8.53 -3.30
CA THR A 168 1.01 -9.72 -2.46
C THR A 168 1.96 -10.74 -3.07
N GLY A 169 2.79 -11.33 -2.19
CA GLY A 169 3.86 -12.24 -2.55
C GLY A 169 3.40 -13.68 -2.71
N LYS A 170 2.25 -14.03 -2.14
CA LYS A 170 1.71 -15.39 -2.15
C LYS A 170 0.23 -15.42 -1.72
N PRO A 171 -0.66 -16.02 -2.53
CA PRO A 171 -2.00 -16.42 -2.10
C PRO A 171 -2.02 -17.38 -0.91
N SER A 172 -3.07 -17.31 -0.11
CA SER A 172 -3.29 -18.24 1.01
C SER A 172 -3.53 -19.66 0.53
N ARG A 173 -3.30 -20.65 1.40
CA ARG A 173 -3.66 -22.05 1.12
C ARG A 173 -5.14 -22.21 0.81
N ARG A 174 -5.99 -21.44 1.48
CA ARG A 174 -7.43 -21.41 1.24
C ARG A 174 -7.76 -20.93 -0.18
N ARG A 175 -7.13 -19.85 -0.64
CA ARG A 175 -7.32 -19.34 -2.01
C ARG A 175 -6.88 -20.36 -3.06
N LEU A 176 -5.81 -21.11 -2.79
CA LEU A 176 -5.27 -22.16 -3.65
C LEU A 176 -5.94 -23.53 -3.46
N ALA A 177 -7.01 -23.63 -2.66
CA ALA A 177 -7.72 -24.89 -2.47
C ALA A 177 -8.53 -25.29 -3.72
N ASP A 178 -8.88 -24.32 -4.57
CA ASP A 178 -9.42 -24.58 -5.91
C ASP A 178 -8.27 -25.04 -6.83
N PRO A 179 -8.32 -26.26 -7.41
CA PRO A 179 -7.28 -26.75 -8.31
C PRO A 179 -7.10 -25.93 -9.59
N SER A 180 -8.08 -25.09 -9.96
CA SER A 180 -8.01 -24.18 -11.10
C SER A 180 -7.42 -22.80 -10.76
N ALA A 181 -7.17 -22.52 -9.48
CA ALA A 181 -6.61 -21.25 -9.05
C ALA A 181 -5.15 -21.09 -9.48
N THR A 182 -4.84 -19.96 -10.11
CA THR A 182 -3.46 -19.55 -10.40
C THR A 182 -2.86 -18.85 -9.18
N PRO A 183 -1.62 -19.16 -8.79
CA PRO A 183 -0.95 -18.50 -7.68
C PRO A 183 -0.43 -17.12 -8.10
N TRP A 184 -1.34 -16.18 -8.35
CA TRP A 184 -0.97 -14.83 -8.77
C TRP A 184 -0.13 -14.10 -7.72
N ILE A 185 0.99 -13.53 -8.17
CA ILE A 185 1.93 -12.72 -7.39
C ILE A 185 2.13 -11.40 -8.13
N GLY A 186 1.92 -10.29 -7.44
CA GLY A 186 2.03 -8.97 -8.05
C GLY A 186 1.00 -7.99 -7.48
N THR A 187 0.50 -7.10 -8.33
CA THR A 187 -0.45 -6.04 -7.96
C THR A 187 -1.89 -6.46 -8.22
N HIS A 188 -2.68 -6.47 -7.16
CA HIS A 188 -4.11 -6.70 -7.12
C HIS A 188 -4.82 -5.38 -6.76
N TYR A 189 -6.15 -5.39 -6.78
CA TYR A 189 -6.93 -4.27 -6.31
C TYR A 189 -8.27 -4.72 -5.74
N LEU A 190 -8.81 -3.87 -4.87
CA LEU A 190 -10.17 -3.93 -4.37
C LEU A 190 -10.99 -2.81 -5.00
N THR A 191 -12.30 -3.00 -5.12
CA THR A 191 -13.26 -1.99 -5.58
C THR A 191 -14.28 -1.66 -4.50
N SER A 192 -14.81 -0.44 -4.54
CA SER A 192 -15.83 0.07 -3.62
C SER A 192 -16.59 1.24 -4.26
N ASP A 193 -17.76 1.56 -3.70
CA ASP A 193 -18.53 2.77 -4.03
C ASP A 193 -18.14 3.98 -3.16
N ARG A 194 -17.23 3.78 -2.18
CA ARG A 194 -16.72 4.84 -1.31
C ARG A 194 -15.31 4.56 -0.79
N ALA A 195 -14.62 5.61 -0.34
CA ALA A 195 -13.22 5.54 0.05
C ALA A 195 -12.95 4.70 1.31
N GLU A 196 -13.95 4.48 2.15
CA GLU A 196 -13.80 3.73 3.40
C GLU A 196 -14.25 2.25 3.28
N GLY A 197 -14.68 1.84 2.09
CA GLY A 197 -15.28 0.52 1.86
C GLY A 197 -16.79 0.50 2.14
N PRO A 198 -17.45 -0.67 2.11
CA PRO A 198 -16.86 -2.00 2.04
C PRO A 198 -16.09 -2.25 0.75
N TRP A 199 -14.94 -2.91 0.87
CA TRP A 199 -14.05 -3.23 -0.24
C TRP A 199 -14.26 -4.67 -0.70
N THR A 200 -14.36 -4.88 -2.01
CA THR A 200 -14.50 -6.19 -2.64
C THR A 200 -13.27 -6.48 -3.50
N LEU A 201 -12.70 -7.68 -3.39
CA LEU A 201 -11.56 -8.08 -4.19
C LEU A 201 -11.96 -8.21 -5.66
N ALA A 202 -11.17 -7.63 -6.56
CA ALA A 202 -11.38 -7.79 -7.99
C ALA A 202 -11.20 -9.26 -8.43
N PRO A 203 -11.91 -9.70 -9.48
CA PRO A 203 -11.74 -11.05 -10.02
C PRO A 203 -10.33 -11.26 -10.59
N ASP A 204 -9.95 -12.53 -10.75
CA ASP A 204 -8.76 -12.88 -11.51
C ASP A 204 -9.04 -12.75 -13.03
N PRO A 205 -8.02 -12.46 -13.86
CA PRO A 205 -6.64 -12.18 -13.48
C PRO A 205 -6.49 -10.80 -12.79
N PRO A 206 -5.53 -10.64 -11.85
CA PRO A 206 -5.26 -9.35 -11.22
C PRO A 206 -4.69 -8.32 -12.20
N MET A 207 -4.68 -7.04 -11.77
CA MET A 207 -4.27 -5.92 -12.62
C MET A 207 -2.86 -6.08 -13.24
N ALA A 208 -1.87 -6.50 -12.45
CA ALA A 208 -0.51 -6.70 -12.92
C ALA A 208 0.19 -7.78 -12.06
N ALA A 209 -0.02 -9.04 -12.40
CA ALA A 209 0.51 -10.18 -11.65
C ALA A 209 0.88 -11.36 -12.55
N ASP A 210 1.88 -12.13 -12.11
CA ASP A 210 2.33 -13.37 -12.75
C ASP A 210 2.63 -14.44 -11.68
N THR A 211 2.98 -15.66 -12.07
CA THR A 211 3.24 -16.75 -11.10
C THR A 211 4.62 -16.71 -10.44
N GLU A 212 5.53 -15.87 -10.95
CA GLU A 212 6.91 -15.72 -10.46
C GLU A 212 7.10 -14.46 -9.59
N GLY A 213 6.18 -13.49 -9.69
CA GLY A 213 6.25 -12.17 -9.09
C GLY A 213 7.36 -11.31 -9.67
N GLN A 214 7.53 -11.29 -11.00
CA GLN A 214 8.58 -10.48 -11.62
C GLN A 214 8.34 -8.98 -11.42
N TRP A 215 7.08 -8.58 -11.43
CA TRP A 215 6.62 -7.19 -11.23
C TRP A 215 5.96 -7.05 -9.86
N TYR A 216 6.52 -6.19 -9.01
CA TYR A 216 6.08 -6.07 -7.62
C TYR A 216 6.02 -4.61 -7.16
N ALA A 217 5.34 -4.36 -6.05
CA ALA A 217 5.20 -3.03 -5.44
C ALA A 217 4.77 -1.94 -6.46
N GLY A 218 3.80 -2.29 -7.30
CA GLY A 218 3.30 -1.44 -8.38
C GLY A 218 2.64 -0.15 -7.89
N ARG A 219 2.73 0.91 -8.68
CA ARG A 219 2.16 2.23 -8.41
C ARG A 219 1.59 2.89 -9.65
N VAL A 220 0.47 3.58 -9.44
CA VAL A 220 -0.21 4.37 -10.46
C VAL A 220 0.13 5.85 -10.29
N VAL A 221 0.48 6.50 -11.39
CA VAL A 221 0.67 7.94 -11.50
C VAL A 221 -0.32 8.48 -12.51
N LYS A 222 -0.93 9.62 -12.20
CA LYS A 222 -1.77 10.37 -13.15
C LYS A 222 -0.90 11.38 -13.88
N ASP A 223 -0.88 11.32 -15.20
CA ASP A 223 -0.14 12.27 -16.05
C ASP A 223 -0.98 12.65 -17.27
N ASP A 224 -1.26 13.95 -17.44
CA ASP A 224 -2.09 14.50 -18.52
C ASP A 224 -3.40 13.72 -18.81
N GLY A 225 -4.11 13.33 -17.75
CA GLY A 225 -5.36 12.56 -17.83
C GLY A 225 -5.18 11.06 -18.00
N ARG A 226 -3.95 10.57 -18.25
CA ARG A 226 -3.62 9.15 -18.40
C ARG A 226 -3.31 8.53 -17.04
N LEU A 227 -3.62 7.24 -16.91
CA LEU A 227 -3.25 6.42 -15.78
C LEU A 227 -2.03 5.58 -16.16
N LEU A 228 -0.88 5.89 -15.57
CA LEU A 228 0.37 5.21 -15.84
C LEU A 228 0.76 4.32 -14.67
N PHE A 229 1.02 3.05 -14.92
CA PHE A 229 1.51 2.09 -13.96
C PHE A 229 3.02 1.89 -14.09
N LEU A 230 3.69 1.85 -12.95
CA LEU A 230 5.10 1.47 -12.83
C LEU A 230 5.26 0.41 -11.76
N ALA A 231 6.15 -0.54 -11.97
CA ALA A 231 6.43 -1.59 -11.00
C ALA A 231 7.93 -1.81 -10.82
N TRP A 232 8.29 -2.29 -9.64
CA TRP A 232 9.63 -2.77 -9.38
C TRP A 232 9.84 -4.12 -10.06
N ARG A 233 10.89 -4.21 -10.89
CA ARG A 233 11.35 -5.45 -11.49
C ARG A 233 12.25 -6.20 -10.52
N ARG A 234 11.73 -7.28 -9.95
CA ARG A 234 12.46 -8.11 -9.00
C ARG A 234 13.60 -8.87 -9.66
N SER A 235 13.34 -9.51 -10.79
CA SER A 235 14.32 -10.35 -11.48
C SER A 235 14.25 -10.29 -13.01
N ARG A 236 15.36 -10.67 -13.63
CA ARG A 236 15.50 -10.96 -15.06
C ARG A 236 16.48 -12.11 -15.21
N ASP A 237 16.14 -13.13 -16.00
CA ASP A 237 16.98 -14.31 -16.22
C ASP A 237 17.44 -14.97 -14.90
N ASN A 238 16.52 -15.10 -13.94
CA ASN A 238 16.77 -15.61 -12.58
C ASN A 238 17.82 -14.83 -11.76
N ARG A 239 18.12 -13.58 -12.11
CA ARG A 239 18.99 -12.68 -11.35
C ARG A 239 18.22 -11.49 -10.82
N PHE A 240 18.54 -11.08 -9.60
CA PHE A 240 18.01 -9.86 -8.99
C PHE A 240 18.44 -8.64 -9.82
N VAL A 241 17.47 -7.80 -10.20
CA VAL A 241 17.75 -6.59 -10.99
C VAL A 241 17.69 -5.35 -10.11
N GLY A 242 16.61 -5.17 -9.35
CA GLY A 242 16.40 -3.95 -8.60
C GLY A 242 15.93 -2.76 -9.46
N GLY A 243 15.39 -3.01 -10.66
CA GLY A 243 15.05 -1.98 -11.66
C GLY A 243 13.61 -1.50 -11.57
N LEU A 244 13.30 -0.36 -12.19
CA LEU A 244 11.93 0.14 -12.35
C LEU A 244 11.47 -0.12 -13.79
N SER A 245 10.22 -0.53 -14.00
CA SER A 245 9.61 -0.67 -15.32
C SER A 245 9.56 0.67 -16.07
N ALA A 246 9.32 0.61 -17.38
CA ALA A 246 8.77 1.77 -18.07
C ALA A 246 7.35 2.05 -17.54
N PRO A 247 6.86 3.31 -17.61
CA PRO A 247 5.46 3.58 -17.36
C PRO A 247 4.60 2.99 -18.47
N VAL A 248 3.62 2.17 -18.10
CA VAL A 248 2.65 1.54 -19.01
C VAL A 248 1.28 2.10 -18.70
N GLU A 249 0.47 2.35 -19.73
CA GLU A 249 -0.90 2.83 -19.53
C GLU A 249 -1.79 1.71 -18.98
N ILE A 250 -2.65 2.07 -18.02
CA ILE A 250 -3.63 1.14 -17.46
C ILE A 250 -4.83 1.09 -18.41
N ASP A 251 -5.22 -0.12 -18.78
CA ASP A 251 -6.49 -0.36 -19.46
C ASP A 251 -7.62 -0.48 -18.42
N VAL A 252 -8.73 0.19 -18.72
CA VAL A 252 -9.95 0.16 -17.89
C VAL A 252 -11.10 -0.28 -18.77
N ASP A 253 -11.60 -1.50 -18.53
CA ASP A 253 -12.67 -2.05 -19.34
C ASP A 253 -14.04 -1.41 -19.04
N GLU A 254 -15.07 -1.81 -19.79
CA GLU A 254 -16.44 -1.32 -19.61
C GLU A 254 -17.08 -1.66 -18.25
N HIS A 255 -16.51 -2.62 -17.53
CA HIS A 255 -16.93 -3.00 -16.18
C HIS A 255 -16.12 -2.29 -15.09
N GLY A 256 -15.10 -1.51 -15.47
CA GLY A 256 -14.17 -0.86 -14.56
C GLY A 256 -13.13 -1.82 -13.99
N GLN A 257 -12.77 -2.88 -14.71
CA GLN A 257 -11.63 -3.73 -14.34
C GLN A 257 -10.35 -3.10 -14.86
N LEU A 258 -9.34 -3.06 -13.98
CA LEU A 258 -8.02 -2.52 -14.29
C LEU A 258 -7.10 -3.65 -14.77
N SER A 259 -6.37 -3.42 -15.86
CA SER A 259 -5.32 -4.32 -16.33
C SER A 259 -4.12 -3.58 -16.92
N VAL A 260 -2.98 -4.27 -16.97
CA VAL A 260 -1.74 -3.79 -17.60
C VAL A 260 -1.16 -4.93 -18.45
N GLY A 261 -0.74 -4.62 -19.67
CA GLY A 261 0.02 -5.55 -20.50
C GLY A 261 1.39 -5.83 -19.87
N LEU A 262 1.61 -7.04 -19.36
CA LEU A 262 2.88 -7.37 -18.68
C LEU A 262 4.09 -7.40 -19.63
N ASP A 263 3.86 -7.67 -20.92
CA ASP A 263 4.90 -7.61 -21.95
C ASP A 263 5.36 -6.17 -22.25
N ASP A 264 4.58 -5.18 -21.81
CA ASP A 264 4.89 -3.75 -21.98
C ASP A 264 5.73 -3.19 -20.82
N LEU A 265 5.96 -3.95 -19.73
CA LEU A 265 6.68 -3.54 -18.51
C LEU A 265 8.21 -3.64 -18.59
#